data_AF-A0A8K1DDD3-F1
#
_entry.id   AF-A0A8K1DDD3-F1
#
_cell.length_a   1.000
_cell.length_b   1.000
_cell.length_c   1.000
_cell.angle_alpha   90.00
_cell.angle_beta   90.00
_cell.angle_gamma   90.00
#
_symmetry.space_group_name_H-M   'P 1'
#
loop_
_entity.id
_entity.type
_entity.pdbx_description
1 polymer ?
#
loop_
_entity_poly.entity_id
_entity_poly.type
_entity_poly.pdbx_seq_one_letter_code
_entity_poly.pdbx_strand_id
1 'polypeptide(L)' 'MTPPELITGIITEAGVAKPPFEESIKKLFESKL' A
#
# COMPACT_ATOMS: atom_id res chain seq x y z
N MET A 1 -5.41 11.47 11.60
CA MET A 1 -4.46 10.86 10.64
C MET A 1 -3.64 9.85 11.41
N THR A 2 -3.47 8.63 10.89
CA THR A 2 -2.67 7.58 11.53
C THR A 2 -1.28 7.58 10.88
N PRO A 3 -0.19 7.74 11.64
CA PRO A 3 1.15 7.64 11.09
C PRO A 3 1.40 6.27 10.44
N PRO A 4 2.03 6.21 9.25
CA PRO A 4 2.23 4.98 8.49
C PRO A 4 3.03 3.91 9.24
N GLU A 5 3.96 4.31 10.12
CA GLU A 5 4.75 3.40 10.96
C GLU A 5 3.90 2.59 11.95
N LEU A 6 2.66 3.00 12.22
CA LEU A 6 1.71 2.28 13.07
C LEU A 6 0.81 1.31 12.30
N ILE A 7 0.96 1.19 10.97
CA ILE A 7 0.10 0.37 10.10
C ILE A 7 0.88 -0.84 9.57
N THR A 8 0.40 -2.05 9.86
CA THR A 8 1.04 -3.29 9.37
C THR A 8 0.80 -3.54 7.87
N GLY A 9 -0.36 -3.13 7.36
CA GLY A 9 -0.70 -3.29 5.95
C GLY A 9 -2.03 -2.61 5.61
N ILE A 10 -2.21 -2.36 4.32
CA ILE A 10 -3.44 -1.79 3.75
C ILE A 10 -4.03 -2.83 2.80
N ILE A 11 -5.27 -3.24 3.02
CA ILE A 11 -5.97 -4.22 2.19
C ILE A 11 -6.92 -3.48 1.26
N THR A 12 -6.84 -3.77 -0.04
CA THR A 12 -7.70 -3.20 -1.09
C THR A 12 -8.15 -4.30 -2.06
N GLU A 13 -9.05 -3.96 -2.97
CA GLU A 13 -9.45 -4.83 -4.09
C GLU A 13 -8.31 -5.13 -5.08
N ALA A 14 -7.22 -4.36 -5.01
CA ALA A 14 -6.02 -4.61 -5.80
C ALA A 14 -5.00 -5.53 -5.12
N GLY A 15 -5.19 -5.87 -3.84
CA GLY A 15 -4.30 -6.73 -3.07
C GLY A 15 -3.95 -6.13 -1.70
N VAL A 16 -2.75 -6.44 -1.20
CA VAL A 16 -2.28 -5.96 0.11
C VAL A 16 -1.01 -5.14 -0.06
N ALA A 17 -1.06 -3.86 0.32
CA ALA A 17 0.12 -3.00 0.41
C ALA A 17 0.78 -3.16 1.78
N LYS A 18 2.11 -3.25 1.80
CA LYS A 18 2.94 -3.34 3.01
C LYS A 18 3.97 -2.21 3.02
N PRO A 19 4.55 -1.83 4.17
CA PRO A 19 5.65 -0.87 4.21
C PRO A 19 6.83 -1.31 3.32
N PRO A 20 7.51 -0.39 2.62
CA PRO A 20 7.23 1.05 2.50
C PRO A 20 6.00 1.33 1.62
N PHE A 21 5.05 2.10 2.15
CA PHE A 21 3.74 2.26 1.51
C PHE A 21 3.77 3.04 0.18
N GLU A 22 4.68 4.00 0.03
CA GLU A 22 4.80 4.76 -1.21
C GLU A 22 5.14 3.85 -2.41
N GLU A 23 6.13 2.97 -2.24
CA GLU A 23 6.50 2.03 -3.30
C GLU A 23 5.46 0.93 -3.52
N SER A 24 4.90 0.36 -2.44
CA SER A 24 4.00 -0.78 -2.57
C SER A 24 2.65 -0.37 -3.16
N ILE A 25 2.14 0.81 -2.80
CA ILE A 25 0.94 1.38 -3.43
C ILE A 25 1.23 1.68 -4.90
N LYS A 26 2.36 2.33 -5.21
CA LYS A 26 2.76 2.62 -6.59
C LYS A 26 2.80 1.33 -7.43
N LYS A 27 3.49 0.29 -6.96
CA LYS A 27 3.57 -1.02 -7.65
C LYS A 27 2.19 -1.67 -7.85
N LEU A 28 1.29 -1.57 -6.87
CA LEU A 28 -0.05 -2.17 -6.95
C LEU A 28 -0.94 -1.53 -8.02
N PHE A 29 -0.82 -0.22 -8.25
CA PHE A 29 -1.69 0.52 -9.17
C PHE A 29 -1.02 0.84 -10.52
N GLU A 30 0.31 0.84 -10.61
CA GLU A 30 1.02 0.90 -11.91
C GLU A 30 0.90 -0.41 -12.69
N SER A 31 0.71 -1.54 -12.02
CA SER A 31 0.46 -2.83 -12.68
C SER A 31 -0.93 -2.92 -13.34
N LYS A 32 -1.80 -1.93 -13.13
CA LYS A 32 -3.21 -1.92 -13.58
C LYS A 32 -3.57 -0.74 -14.51
N LEU A 33 -2.63 0.15 -14.82
CA LEU A 33 -2.75 1.22 -15.83
C LEU A 33 -2.12 0.75 -17.15
#